data_AF-A0A6A7RTL5-F1
#
_entry.id   AF-A0A6A7RTL5-F1
#
_cell.length_a   1.000
_cell.length_b   1.000
_cell.length_c   1.000
_cell.angle_alpha   90.00
_cell.angle_beta   90.00
_cell.angle_gamma   90.00
#
_symmetry.space_group_name_H-M   'P 1'
#
loop_
_entity.id
_entity.type
_entity.pdbx_description
1 polymer ?
#
loop_
_entity_poly.entity_id
_entity_poly.type
_entity_poly.pdbx_seq_one_letter_code
_entity_poly.pdbx_strand_id
1 'polypeptide(L)' 'YKSLKTTLKAEIDGEAWATLNSDTSRPFEKPKSGRIAVKVINHLGDEVMKVFKVSAA' A
#
# COMPACT_ATOMS: atom_id res chain seq x y z
N TYR A 1 -14.56 9.62 -3.91
CA TYR A 1 -14.40 10.18 -5.28
C TYR A 1 -14.69 11.69 -5.34
N LYS A 2 -15.90 12.15 -5.00
CA LYS A 2 -16.29 13.58 -5.12
C LYS A 2 -15.46 14.53 -4.24
N SER A 3 -15.23 14.16 -2.98
CA SER A 3 -14.43 14.94 -2.03
C SER A 3 -12.98 15.13 -2.50
N LEU A 4 -12.31 14.06 -2.94
CA LEU A 4 -10.91 14.09 -3.36
C LEU A 4 -10.68 14.94 -4.63
N LYS A 5 -11.58 14.85 -5.61
CA LYS A 5 -11.53 15.65 -6.85
C LYS A 5 -11.70 17.14 -6.58
N THR A 6 -12.52 17.50 -5.59
CA THR A 6 -12.77 18.90 -5.23
C THR A 6 -11.58 19.49 -4.48
N THR A 7 -10.90 18.69 -3.64
CA THR A 7 -9.73 19.11 -2.87
C THR A 7 -8.47 19.30 -3.73
N LEU A 8 -8.22 18.43 -4.72
CA LEU A 8 -6.97 18.46 -5.50
C LEU A 8 -6.97 19.44 -6.68
N LYS A 9 -8.13 20.05 -7.04
CA LYS A 9 -8.28 20.96 -8.21
C LYS A 9 -7.64 20.45 -9.52
N ALA A 10 -7.48 19.14 -9.64
CA ALA A 10 -6.85 18.47 -10.77
C ALA A 10 -7.79 17.39 -11.29
N GLU A 11 -7.72 17.13 -12.60
CA GLU A 11 -8.35 15.94 -13.17
C GLU A 11 -7.68 14.72 -12.57
N ILE A 12 -8.42 13.99 -11.72
CA ILE A 12 -7.96 12.70 -11.23
C ILE A 12 -8.08 11.73 -12.39
N ASP A 13 -6.94 11.28 -12.90
CA ASP A 13 -6.86 10.16 -13.83
C ASP A 13 -7.48 8.93 -13.17
N GLY A 14 -8.60 8.47 -13.75
CA GLY A 14 -9.37 7.35 -13.23
C GLY A 14 -8.62 6.02 -13.30
N GLU A 15 -7.75 5.85 -14.30
CA GLU A 15 -6.89 4.68 -14.43
C GLU A 15 -5.84 4.69 -13.32
N ALA A 16 -5.15 5.83 -13.13
CA ALA A 16 -4.18 5.98 -12.05
C ALA A 16 -4.81 5.73 -10.67
N TRP A 17 -6.01 6.27 -10.42
CA TRP A 17 -6.75 6.05 -9.16
C TRP A 17 -7.11 4.58 -8.95
N ALA A 18 -7.58 3.88 -9.99
CA ALA A 18 -7.91 2.46 -9.89
C ALA A 18 -6.68 1.61 -9.52
N THR A 19 -5.48 1.98 -9.99
CA THR A 19 -4.25 1.27 -9.61
C THR A 19 -3.76 1.55 -8.18
N LEU A 20 -4.12 2.70 -7.59
CA LEU A 20 -3.72 3.11 -6.24
C LEU A 20 -4.69 2.59 -5.18
N ASN A 21 -5.99 2.62 -5.47
CA ASN A 21 -7.04 2.17 -4.57
C ASN A 21 -7.40 0.70 -4.82
N SER A 22 -6.40 -0.18 -4.67
CA SER A 22 -6.51 -1.62 -4.85
C SER A 22 -6.09 -2.36 -3.57
N ASP A 23 -6.71 -3.50 -3.32
CA ASP A 23 -6.34 -4.45 -2.25
C ASP A 23 -5.22 -5.41 -2.68
N THR A 24 -4.92 -5.44 -3.97
CA THR A 24 -3.90 -6.31 -4.56
C THR A 24 -2.56 -5.58 -4.59
N SER A 25 -1.58 -6.11 -3.86
CA SER A 25 -0.23 -5.55 -3.82
C SER A 25 0.49 -5.74 -5.16
N ARG A 26 1.34 -4.76 -5.52
CA ARG A 26 2.27 -4.92 -6.64
C ARG A 26 3.36 -5.95 -6.28
N PRO A 27 3.72 -6.88 -7.19
CA PRO A 27 4.82 -7.81 -6.95
C PRO A 27 6.14 -7.07 -6.68
N PHE A 28 6.96 -7.64 -5.82
CA PHE A 28 8.31 -7.15 -5.53
C PHE A 28 9.24 -8.33 -5.27
N GLU A 29 10.53 -8.14 -5.55
CA GLU A 29 11.52 -9.19 -5.35
C GLU A 29 11.69 -9.52 -3.86
N LYS A 30 12.00 -10.78 -3.57
CA LYS A 30 12.30 -11.20 -2.19
C LYS A 30 13.56 -10.47 -1.70
N PRO A 31 13.55 -9.91 -0.48
CA PRO A 31 14.72 -9.23 0.05
C PRO A 31 15.86 -10.22 0.35
N LYS A 32 17.10 -9.80 0.08
CA LYS A 32 18.32 -10.61 0.34
C LYS A 32 18.45 -11.06 1.80
N SER A 33 17.88 -10.30 2.73
CA SER A 33 17.89 -10.62 4.17
C SER A 33 16.93 -11.74 4.57
N GLY A 34 16.03 -12.17 3.66
CA GLY A 34 14.98 -13.14 3.94
C GLY A 34 13.95 -12.66 4.96
N ARG A 35 13.86 -11.35 5.22
CA ARG A 35 12.95 -10.76 6.21
C ARG A 35 12.11 -9.66 5.58
N ILE A 36 10.81 -9.64 5.91
CA ILE A 36 9.86 -8.62 5.49
C ILE A 36 9.23 -8.00 6.74
N ALA A 37 9.19 -6.68 6.83
CA ALA A 37 8.41 -5.98 7.84
C ALA A 37 7.01 -5.71 7.29
N VAL A 38 5.98 -6.14 8.02
CA VAL A 38 4.58 -5.83 7.72
C VAL A 38 4.12 -4.79 8.74
N LYS A 39 3.63 -3.66 8.23
CA LYS A 39 3.07 -2.57 9.03
C LYS A 39 1.57 -2.50 8.76
N VAL A 40 0.77 -2.55 9.82
CA VAL A 40 -0.69 -2.41 9.76
C VAL A 40 -1.06 -1.13 10.47
N ILE A 41 -1.85 -0.30 9.82
CA ILE A 41 -2.31 0.99 10.35
C ILE A 41 -3.83 1.00 10.24
N ASN A 42 -4.53 1.29 11.34
CA ASN A 42 -5.98 1.42 11.31
C ASN A 42 -6.41 2.85 10.91
N HIS A 43 -7.72 3.07 10.79
CA HIS A 43 -8.28 4.37 10.41
C HIS A 43 -8.15 5.46 11.50
N LEU A 44 -7.83 5.08 12.75
CA LEU A 44 -7.54 6.01 13.84
C LEU A 44 -6.06 6.45 13.87
N GLY A 45 -5.22 5.78 13.08
CA GLY A 45 -3.78 6.02 13.02
C GLY A 45 -2.96 5.13 13.97
N ASP A 46 -3.58 4.15 14.64
CA ASP A 46 -2.82 3.19 15.44
C ASP A 46 -2.02 2.28 14.52
N GLU A 47 -0.75 2.07 14.87
CA GLU A 47 0.18 1.29 14.07
C GLU A 47 0.65 0.05 14.84
N VAL A 48 0.68 -1.10 14.16
CA VAL A 48 1.35 -2.32 14.62
C VAL A 48 2.32 -2.78 13.54
N MET A 49 3.50 -3.24 13.95
CA MET A 49 4.52 -3.75 13.03
C MET A 49 5.00 -5.13 13.47
N LYS A 50 5.20 -6.03 12.50
CA LYS A 50 5.80 -7.35 12.72
C LYS A 50 6.76 -7.72 11.60
N VAL A 51 7.90 -8.27 11.97
CA VAL A 51 8.87 -8.82 11.00
C VAL A 51 8.59 -10.30 10.80
N PHE A 52 8.51 -10.71 9.54
CA PHE A 52 8.33 -12.09 9.10
C PHE A 52 9.58 -12.58 8.37
N LYS A 53 9.93 -13.84 8.58
CA LYS A 53 10.95 -14.52 7.78
C LYS A 53 10.27 -15.14 6.57
N VAL A 54 10.83 -14.91 5.38
CA VAL A 54 10.37 -15.53 4.13
C VAL A 54 11.44 -16.51 3.66
N SER A 55 11.02 -17.70 3.21
CA SER A 55 11.95 -18.68 2.66
C SER A 55 12.54 -18.15 1.34
N ALA A 56 13.86 -18.34 1.18
CA ALA A 56 14.46 -18.32 -0.14
C ALA A 56 13.80 -19.45 -0.95
N ALA A 57 13.37 -19.12 -2.16
CA ALA A 57 13.02 -20.16 -3.14
C ALA A 57 14.32 -20.80 -3.65
#